data_AF-A0A2W7BAQ9-F1
#
_entry.id   AF-A0A2W7BAQ9-F1
#
_cell.length_a   1.000
_cell.length_b   1.000
_cell.length_c   1.000
_cell.angle_alpha   90.00
_cell.angle_beta   90.00
_cell.angle_gamma   90.00
#
_symmetry.space_group_name_H-M   'P 1'
#
loop_
_entity.id
_entity.type
_entity.pdbx_description
1 polymer ?
#
loop_
_entity_poly.entity_id
_entity_poly.type
_entity_poly.pdbx_seq_one_letter_code
_entity_poly.pdbx_strand_id
1 'polypeptide(L)'
;MKAKVKDFNPDKRNANKGTDRGRELLRASLEKLGAGRSILVDKNGSVIAGNKTREAAIALGLEDAIVVETDGSQLVVVKRTDLNLEVDAAAKELAIADNRASELGLEYDLDILSELSTEIDLSQFWEPDELDDMLSVGRLIDPEDADRAEAESKLGKKASTVKAVLYADSAATFEQALRMTGNVNRGNALLEICEFYLAHATEGTEG
;
A
#
# COMPACT_ATOMS: atom_id res chain seq x y z
N MET A 1 17.14 -30.59 -13.53
CA MET A 1 17.88 -29.42 -13.02
C MET A 1 17.08 -28.84 -11.88
N LYS A 2 17.72 -28.41 -10.79
CA LYS A 2 17.05 -27.60 -9.76
C LYS A 2 17.05 -26.15 -10.23
N ALA A 3 15.87 -25.51 -10.27
CA ALA A 3 15.78 -24.09 -10.57
C ALA A 3 16.41 -23.28 -9.43
N LYS A 4 16.99 -22.13 -9.73
CA LYS A 4 17.51 -21.21 -8.71
C LYS A 4 16.59 -20.01 -8.56
N VAL A 5 16.44 -19.50 -7.34
CA VAL A 5 15.61 -18.31 -7.05
C VAL A 5 16.03 -17.10 -7.89
N LYS A 6 17.35 -16.96 -8.14
CA LYS A 6 17.91 -15.89 -8.97
C LYS A 6 17.55 -15.97 -10.45
N ASP A 7 17.10 -17.13 -10.93
CA ASP A 7 16.75 -17.34 -12.34
C ASP A 7 15.41 -16.66 -12.70
N PHE A 8 14.59 -16.34 -11.70
CA PHE A 8 13.35 -15.58 -11.90
C PHE A 8 13.65 -14.09 -11.92
N ASN A 9 12.97 -13.33 -12.78
CA ASN A 9 13.19 -11.90 -12.94
C ASN A 9 12.23 -11.11 -12.07
N PRO A 10 12.68 -10.07 -11.34
CA PRO A 10 11.75 -9.19 -10.64
C PRO A 10 10.84 -8.50 -11.66
N ASP A 11 9.60 -8.25 -11.27
CA ASP A 11 8.71 -7.39 -12.05
C ASP A 11 9.16 -5.93 -11.92
N LYS A 12 9.54 -5.36 -13.06
CA LYS A 12 10.04 -3.98 -13.18
C LYS A 12 8.95 -2.93 -12.98
N ARG A 13 7.68 -3.32 -13.13
CA ARG A 13 6.49 -2.48 -12.98
C ARG A 13 5.62 -2.99 -11.82
N ASN A 14 6.24 -3.57 -10.79
CA ASN A 14 5.52 -4.02 -9.61
C ASN A 14 4.98 -2.81 -8.84
N ALA A 15 3.66 -2.63 -8.88
CA ALA A 15 2.96 -1.53 -8.22
C ALA A 15 3.08 -1.54 -6.69
N ASN A 16 3.50 -2.65 -6.06
CA ASN A 16 3.87 -2.64 -4.65
C ASN A 16 5.38 -2.41 -4.53
N LYS A 17 5.82 -1.18 -4.24
CA LYS A 17 7.23 -0.87 -3.92
C LYS A 17 7.63 -1.37 -2.52
N GLY A 18 6.66 -1.44 -1.61
CA GLY A 18 6.77 -1.98 -0.26
C GLY A 18 7.58 -1.13 0.72
N THR A 19 7.42 -1.40 2.01
CA THR A 19 8.04 -0.62 3.09
C THR A 19 9.29 -1.30 3.67
N ASP A 20 10.17 -0.53 4.31
CA ASP A 20 11.34 -1.07 5.02
C ASP A 20 10.94 -1.99 6.17
N ARG A 21 9.91 -1.59 6.93
CA ARG A 21 9.40 -2.38 8.05
C ARG A 21 8.85 -3.73 7.59
N GLY A 22 8.11 -3.75 6.48
CA GLY A 22 7.59 -4.97 5.90
C GLY A 22 8.71 -5.87 5.35
N ARG A 23 9.71 -5.29 4.67
CA ARG A 23 10.90 -5.99 4.19
C ARG A 23 11.66 -6.67 5.33
N GLU A 24 11.89 -5.95 6.42
CA GLU A 24 12.63 -6.49 7.56
C GLU A 24 11.86 -7.62 8.26
N LEU A 25 10.55 -7.44 8.48
CA LEU A 25 9.73 -8.51 9.07
C LEU A 25 9.67 -9.75 8.17
N LEU A 26 9.54 -9.57 6.85
CA LEU A 26 9.56 -10.67 5.89
C LEU A 26 10.90 -11.41 5.92
N ARG A 27 12.01 -10.68 5.91
CA ARG A 27 13.37 -11.25 5.96
C ARG A 27 13.57 -12.04 7.25
N ALA A 28 13.22 -11.48 8.40
CA ALA A 28 13.32 -12.16 9.69
C ALA A 28 12.43 -13.41 9.77
N SER A 29 11.21 -13.34 9.21
CA SER A 29 10.31 -14.50 9.12
C SER A 29 10.93 -15.61 8.26
N LEU A 30 11.44 -15.26 7.08
CA LEU A 30 12.04 -16.22 6.15
C LEU A 30 13.31 -16.87 6.73
N GLU A 31 14.15 -16.09 7.41
CA GLU A 31 15.36 -16.57 8.10
C GLU A 31 15.03 -17.53 9.25
N LYS A 32 14.06 -17.16 10.10
CA LYS A 32 13.72 -17.93 11.30
C LYS A 32 12.84 -19.14 11.02
N LEU A 33 11.84 -18.99 10.15
CA LEU A 33 10.71 -19.93 10.00
C LEU A 33 10.71 -20.65 8.64
N GLY A 34 11.58 -20.22 7.73
CA GLY A 34 11.64 -20.70 6.35
C GLY A 34 10.48 -20.20 5.50
N ALA A 35 10.42 -20.66 4.24
CA ALA A 35 9.35 -20.27 3.32
C ALA A 35 7.99 -20.83 3.77
N GLY A 36 6.99 -19.95 3.84
CA GLY A 36 5.59 -20.30 4.10
C GLY A 36 4.74 -20.29 2.83
N ARG A 37 4.78 -19.20 2.06
CA ARG A 37 4.08 -19.05 0.77
C ARG A 37 5.04 -19.23 -0.41
N SER A 38 4.52 -19.70 -1.53
CA SER A 38 5.21 -19.68 -2.82
C SER A 38 5.24 -18.27 -3.42
N ILE A 39 6.18 -18.05 -4.36
CA ILE A 39 6.11 -16.94 -5.31
C ILE A 39 5.37 -17.41 -6.58
N LEU A 40 4.89 -16.46 -7.37
CA LEU A 40 4.23 -16.72 -8.66
C LEU A 40 5.03 -16.09 -9.78
N VAL A 41 5.28 -16.84 -10.86
CA VAL A 41 6.00 -16.37 -12.05
C VAL A 41 5.18 -16.63 -13.30
N ASP A 42 5.37 -15.81 -14.33
CA ASP A 42 4.83 -16.05 -15.67
C ASP A 42 5.61 -17.17 -16.39
N LYS A 43 5.13 -17.53 -17.60
CA LYS A 43 5.78 -18.54 -18.46
C LYS A 43 7.23 -18.23 -18.86
N ASN A 44 7.68 -16.98 -18.67
CA ASN A 44 9.02 -16.51 -18.99
C ASN A 44 9.89 -16.33 -17.73
N GLY A 45 9.37 -16.68 -16.54
CA GLY A 45 10.06 -16.53 -15.27
C GLY A 45 10.02 -15.12 -14.66
N SER A 46 9.16 -14.22 -15.14
CA SER A 46 8.93 -12.90 -14.53
C SER A 46 8.01 -13.03 -13.32
N VAL A 47 8.37 -12.46 -12.18
CA VAL A 47 7.63 -12.61 -10.92
C VAL A 47 6.35 -11.77 -10.93
N ILE A 48 5.19 -12.44 -10.92
CA ILE A 48 3.87 -11.82 -10.79
C ILE A 48 3.59 -11.47 -9.32
N ALA A 49 3.93 -12.37 -8.39
CA ALA A 49 3.68 -12.17 -6.95
C ALA A 49 4.84 -12.72 -6.11
N GLY A 50 5.14 -12.02 -5.00
CA GLY A 50 6.22 -12.41 -4.10
C GLY A 50 7.60 -11.82 -4.45
N ASN A 51 7.65 -10.68 -5.15
CA ASN A 51 8.90 -9.97 -5.48
C ASN A 51 9.81 -9.76 -4.26
N LYS A 52 9.24 -9.28 -3.14
CA LYS A 52 9.98 -9.04 -1.90
C LYS A 52 10.48 -10.35 -1.26
N THR A 53 9.71 -11.43 -1.38
CA THR A 53 10.12 -12.77 -0.91
C THR A 53 11.29 -13.28 -1.72
N ARG A 54 11.29 -13.10 -3.05
CA ARG A 54 12.43 -13.44 -3.91
C ARG A 54 13.68 -12.65 -3.51
N GLU A 55 13.56 -11.34 -3.33
CA GLU A 55 14.67 -10.47 -2.90
C GLU A 55 15.25 -10.94 -1.56
N ALA A 56 14.40 -11.17 -0.56
CA ALA A 56 14.81 -11.65 0.75
C ALA A 56 15.45 -13.04 0.68
N ALA A 57 14.91 -13.96 -0.13
CA ALA A 57 15.47 -15.29 -0.33
C ALA A 57 16.89 -15.23 -0.93
N ILE A 58 17.12 -14.38 -1.93
CA ILE A 58 18.45 -14.16 -2.51
C ILE A 58 19.40 -13.58 -1.45
N ALA A 59 18.96 -12.57 -0.70
CA ALA A 59 19.77 -11.94 0.33
C ALA A 59 20.17 -12.90 1.47
N LEU A 60 19.31 -13.86 1.79
CA LEU A 60 19.55 -14.91 2.80
C LEU A 60 20.30 -16.14 2.24
N GLY A 61 20.61 -16.18 0.94
CA GLY A 61 21.29 -17.32 0.32
C GLY A 61 20.40 -18.56 0.11
N LEU A 62 19.08 -18.40 0.10
CA LEU A 62 18.14 -19.46 -0.27
C LEU A 62 18.16 -19.64 -1.80
N GLU A 63 19.05 -20.50 -2.27
CA GLU A 63 19.34 -20.61 -3.70
C GLU A 63 18.36 -21.49 -4.48
N ASP A 64 17.97 -22.64 -3.91
CA ASP A 64 17.20 -23.66 -4.63
C ASP A 64 15.69 -23.34 -4.61
N ALA A 65 15.03 -23.48 -5.76
CA ALA A 65 13.58 -23.32 -5.90
C ALA A 65 12.93 -24.62 -6.38
N ILE A 66 11.73 -24.90 -5.85
CA ILE A 66 10.83 -25.94 -6.37
C ILE A 66 9.84 -25.25 -7.31
N VAL A 67 9.82 -25.67 -8.58
CA VAL A 67 8.91 -25.12 -9.59
C VAL A 67 7.79 -26.13 -9.84
N VAL A 68 6.55 -25.66 -9.76
CA VAL A 68 5.35 -26.41 -10.13
C VAL A 68 4.71 -25.68 -11.29
N GLU A 69 4.80 -26.26 -12.49
CA GLU A 69 4.12 -25.71 -13.67
C GLU A 69 2.62 -25.98 -13.59
N THR A 70 1.83 -24.95 -13.83
CA THR A 70 0.36 -24.98 -13.80
C THR A 70 -0.18 -23.91 -14.75
N ASP A 71 -1.38 -24.12 -15.28
CA ASP A 71 -2.13 -23.14 -16.07
C ASP A 71 -3.12 -22.34 -15.20
N GLY A 72 -3.15 -22.61 -13.89
CA GLY A 72 -4.05 -21.97 -12.93
C GLY A 72 -5.43 -22.61 -12.82
N SER A 73 -5.72 -23.70 -13.55
CA SER A 73 -7.02 -24.38 -13.47
C SER A 73 -7.20 -25.20 -12.18
N GLN A 74 -6.11 -25.45 -11.44
CA GLN A 74 -6.10 -26.19 -10.17
C GLN A 74 -5.35 -25.41 -9.09
N LEU A 75 -5.86 -25.50 -7.86
CA LEU A 75 -5.19 -24.92 -6.68
C LEU A 75 -3.90 -25.68 -6.37
N VAL A 76 -2.78 -24.96 -6.30
CA VAL A 76 -1.49 -25.49 -5.81
C VAL A 76 -1.43 -25.36 -4.29
N VAL A 77 -1.28 -26.49 -3.60
CA VAL A 77 -1.18 -26.54 -2.13
C VAL A 77 0.26 -26.81 -1.70
N VAL A 78 0.85 -25.86 -0.97
CA VAL A 78 2.17 -26.03 -0.35
C VAL A 78 2.00 -26.63 1.05
N LYS A 79 2.57 -27.81 1.27
CA LYS A 79 2.51 -28.52 2.56
C LYS A 79 3.89 -28.54 3.21
N ARG A 80 4.02 -27.89 4.37
CA ARG A 80 5.17 -28.06 5.28
C ARG A 80 5.02 -29.37 6.03
N THR A 81 5.93 -30.32 5.82
CA THR A 81 5.89 -31.65 6.47
C THR A 81 6.49 -31.64 7.87
N ASP A 82 7.16 -30.56 8.22
CA ASP A 82 7.89 -30.33 9.48
C ASP A 82 7.10 -29.49 10.49
N LEU A 83 5.90 -29.00 10.13
CA LEU A 83 5.08 -28.14 10.98
C LEU A 83 3.70 -28.74 11.24
N ASN A 84 3.23 -28.56 12.46
CA ASN A 84 1.88 -28.88 12.92
C ASN A 84 1.28 -27.66 13.64
N LEU A 85 0.22 -27.10 13.05
CA LEU A 85 -0.40 -25.86 13.52
C LEU A 85 -0.97 -25.94 14.94
N GLU A 86 -1.40 -27.11 15.39
CA GLU A 86 -2.03 -27.27 16.71
C GLU A 86 -1.00 -27.19 17.84
N VAL A 87 0.17 -27.79 17.62
CA VAL A 87 1.17 -27.99 18.68
C VAL A 87 2.40 -27.09 18.54
N ASP A 88 2.81 -26.75 17.31
CA ASP A 88 4.06 -26.02 17.08
C ASP A 88 3.86 -24.52 17.15
N ALA A 89 4.57 -23.88 18.08
CA ALA A 89 4.61 -22.42 18.16
C ALA A 89 5.13 -21.80 16.84
N ALA A 90 6.11 -22.42 16.20
CA ALA A 90 6.68 -21.96 14.93
C ALA A 90 5.63 -21.89 13.79
N ALA A 91 4.66 -22.81 13.75
CA ALA A 91 3.59 -22.78 12.77
C ALA A 91 2.63 -21.59 12.99
N LYS A 92 2.32 -21.28 14.27
CA LYS A 92 1.49 -20.13 14.66
C LYS A 92 2.21 -18.80 14.41
N GLU A 93 3.50 -18.75 14.74
CA GLU A 93 4.36 -17.61 14.44
C GLU A 93 4.44 -17.34 12.94
N LEU A 94 4.62 -18.39 12.13
CA LEU A 94 4.67 -18.27 10.67
C LEU A 94 3.37 -17.68 10.11
N ALA A 95 2.21 -18.15 10.60
CA ALA A 95 0.91 -17.62 10.18
C ALA A 95 0.76 -16.12 10.51
N ILE A 96 1.19 -15.68 11.70
CA ILE A 96 1.13 -14.26 12.09
C ILE A 96 2.13 -13.44 11.27
N ALA A 97 3.38 -13.90 11.17
CA ALA A 97 4.45 -13.19 10.49
C ALA A 97 4.13 -13.00 9.00
N ASP A 98 3.58 -14.02 8.34
CA ASP A 98 3.16 -14.00 6.95
C ASP A 98 2.06 -12.96 6.67
N ASN A 99 1.02 -12.93 7.50
CA ASN A 99 -0.05 -11.93 7.40
C ASN A 99 0.47 -10.52 7.68
N ARG A 100 1.22 -10.36 8.77
CA ARG A 100 1.67 -9.03 9.21
C ARG A 100 2.75 -8.46 8.30
N ALA A 101 3.64 -9.28 7.75
CA ALA A 101 4.62 -8.85 6.76
C ALA A 101 3.94 -8.42 5.46
N SER A 102 2.88 -9.13 5.03
CA SER A 102 2.10 -8.74 3.86
C SER A 102 1.41 -7.40 4.06
N GLU A 103 0.76 -7.20 5.22
CA GLU A 103 0.08 -5.95 5.57
C GLU A 103 1.05 -4.77 5.66
N LEU A 104 2.14 -4.92 6.42
CA LEU A 104 3.13 -3.85 6.60
C LEU A 104 3.95 -3.60 5.33
N GLY A 105 4.12 -4.62 4.49
CA GLY A 105 4.94 -4.57 3.29
C GLY A 105 4.22 -4.04 2.07
N LEU A 106 2.95 -3.66 2.15
CA LEU A 106 2.22 -3.03 1.06
C LEU A 106 2.42 -1.52 1.10
N GLU A 107 3.09 -1.00 0.08
CA GLU A 107 3.10 0.42 -0.22
C GLU A 107 3.01 0.56 -1.72
N TYR A 108 1.96 1.23 -2.20
CA TYR A 108 1.75 1.40 -3.63
C TYR A 108 2.72 2.43 -4.21
N ASP A 109 3.22 2.13 -5.40
CA ASP A 109 3.89 3.06 -6.28
C ASP A 109 2.83 3.69 -7.19
N LEU A 110 2.50 4.96 -6.92
CA LEU A 110 1.39 5.65 -7.57
C LEU A 110 1.70 5.98 -9.04
N ASP A 111 2.97 6.16 -9.40
CA ASP A 111 3.38 6.41 -10.78
C ASP A 111 3.17 5.14 -11.61
N ILE A 112 3.61 4.00 -11.08
CA ILE A 112 3.39 2.69 -11.72
C ILE A 112 1.88 2.37 -11.79
N LEU A 113 1.12 2.60 -10.72
CA LEU A 113 -0.34 2.40 -10.76
C LEU A 113 -1.01 3.31 -11.80
N SER A 114 -0.59 4.56 -11.91
CA SER A 114 -1.10 5.49 -12.92
C SER A 114 -0.74 5.07 -14.34
N GLU A 115 0.44 4.47 -14.55
CA GLU A 115 0.81 3.93 -15.85
C GLU A 115 -0.05 2.70 -16.18
N LEU A 116 -0.20 1.78 -15.24
CA LEU A 116 -0.99 0.56 -15.40
C LEU A 116 -2.48 0.83 -15.63
N SER A 117 -3.03 1.90 -15.05
CA SER A 117 -4.44 2.29 -15.28
C SER A 117 -4.74 2.67 -16.74
N THR A 118 -3.71 2.96 -17.54
CA THR A 118 -3.85 3.18 -18.99
C THR A 118 -3.89 1.89 -19.80
N GLU A 119 -3.42 0.78 -19.21
CA GLU A 119 -3.29 -0.53 -19.87
C GLU A 119 -4.38 -1.51 -19.44
N ILE A 120 -4.81 -1.44 -18.18
CA ILE A 120 -5.79 -2.34 -17.58
C ILE A 120 -6.86 -1.58 -16.80
N ASP A 121 -8.07 -2.15 -16.75
CA ASP A 121 -9.16 -1.61 -15.95
C ASP A 121 -8.96 -1.93 -14.47
N LEU A 122 -8.59 -0.91 -13.70
CA LEU A 122 -8.36 -1.00 -12.26
C LEU A 122 -9.65 -0.87 -11.43
N SER A 123 -10.79 -0.49 -12.03
CA SER A 123 -12.04 -0.21 -11.30
C SER A 123 -12.63 -1.43 -10.59
N GLN A 124 -12.15 -2.64 -10.91
CA GLN A 124 -12.54 -3.87 -10.24
C GLN A 124 -11.81 -4.11 -8.91
N PHE A 125 -10.71 -3.39 -8.63
CA PHE A 125 -9.84 -3.63 -7.46
C PHE A 125 -9.96 -2.56 -6.37
N TRP A 126 -10.51 -1.40 -6.70
CA TRP A 126 -10.70 -0.27 -5.79
C TRP A 126 -12.11 0.28 -5.94
N GLU A 127 -12.63 0.87 -4.86
CA GLU A 127 -13.85 1.67 -4.98
C GLU A 127 -13.57 2.94 -5.83
N PRO A 128 -14.56 3.48 -6.57
CA PRO A 128 -14.32 4.55 -7.53
C PRO A 128 -13.62 5.78 -6.97
N ASP A 129 -14.01 6.21 -5.77
CA ASP A 129 -13.41 7.39 -5.12
C ASP A 129 -12.05 7.08 -4.47
N GLU A 130 -11.79 5.80 -4.14
CA GLU A 130 -10.55 5.38 -3.46
C GLU A 130 -9.34 5.49 -4.38
N LEU A 131 -9.46 5.00 -5.62
CA LEU A 131 -8.38 5.05 -6.60
C LEU A 131 -8.07 6.48 -7.03
N ASP A 132 -9.11 7.29 -7.24
CA ASP A 132 -8.96 8.72 -7.58
C ASP A 132 -8.32 9.51 -6.44
N ASP A 133 -8.69 9.23 -5.18
CA ASP A 133 -8.06 9.84 -4.02
C ASP A 133 -6.57 9.43 -3.91
N MET A 134 -6.23 8.16 -4.12
CA MET A 134 -4.84 7.70 -4.12
C MET A 134 -4.01 8.37 -5.23
N LEU A 135 -4.52 8.43 -6.46
CA LEU A 135 -3.80 9.01 -7.61
C LEU A 135 -3.76 10.55 -7.59
N SER A 136 -4.68 11.20 -6.89
CA SER A 136 -4.67 12.66 -6.71
C SER A 136 -3.74 13.11 -5.60
N VAL A 137 -3.58 12.32 -4.52
CA VAL A 137 -2.58 12.60 -3.46
C VAL A 137 -1.14 12.45 -3.98
N GLY A 138 -0.89 11.52 -4.90
CA GLY A 138 0.42 11.35 -5.54
C GLY A 138 0.83 12.51 -6.46
N ARG A 139 -0.16 13.21 -7.01
CA ARG A 139 0.02 14.47 -7.73
C ARG A 139 -0.07 15.63 -6.75
N LEU A 140 1.01 15.88 -6.01
CA LEU A 140 1.22 17.22 -5.46
C LEU A 140 1.26 18.17 -6.66
N ILE A 141 0.13 18.79 -6.98
CA ILE A 141 0.07 19.89 -7.94
C ILE A 141 0.93 20.99 -7.32
N ASP A 142 2.04 21.33 -7.97
CA ASP A 142 2.77 22.53 -7.62
C ASP A 142 1.76 23.68 -7.69
N PRO A 143 1.55 24.48 -6.62
CA PRO A 143 0.60 25.58 -6.66
C PRO A 143 0.86 26.57 -7.81
N GLU A 144 2.06 26.56 -8.40
CA GLU A 144 2.39 27.32 -9.61
C GLU A 144 1.89 26.68 -10.93
N ASP A 145 1.68 25.35 -10.96
CA ASP A 145 1.19 24.58 -12.12
C ASP A 145 -0.35 24.48 -12.17
N ALA A 146 -1.05 25.03 -11.17
CA ALA A 146 -2.50 25.14 -11.18
C ALA A 146 -2.93 26.28 -12.12
N ASP A 147 -2.97 26.00 -13.42
CA ASP A 147 -3.36 26.96 -14.44
C ASP A 147 -4.79 27.49 -14.17
N ARG A 148 -4.85 28.78 -13.83
CA ARG A 148 -6.04 29.49 -13.32
C ARG A 148 -7.21 29.54 -14.31
N ALA A 149 -7.00 29.13 -15.56
CA ALA A 149 -7.99 29.16 -16.63
C ALA A 149 -8.83 27.87 -16.75
N GLU A 150 -8.37 26.73 -16.21
CA GLU A 150 -9.12 25.47 -16.30
C GLU A 150 -10.18 25.34 -15.19
N ALA A 151 -10.03 26.10 -14.10
CA ALA A 151 -10.98 26.18 -12.99
C ALA A 151 -12.33 26.82 -13.38
N GLU A 152 -12.36 27.69 -14.39
CA GLU A 152 -13.59 28.40 -14.79
C GLU A 152 -14.46 27.59 -15.78
N SER A 153 -13.88 26.62 -16.49
CA SER A 153 -14.59 25.87 -17.54
C SER A 153 -15.54 24.77 -17.02
N LYS A 154 -15.57 24.48 -15.72
CA LYS A 154 -16.48 23.48 -15.13
C LYS A 154 -17.50 24.06 -14.14
N LEU A 155 -17.84 25.35 -14.25
CA LEU A 155 -18.99 25.96 -13.56
C LEU A 155 -20.33 25.61 -14.24
N GLY A 156 -20.59 24.31 -14.36
CA GLY A 156 -21.90 23.74 -14.70
C GLY A 156 -22.53 23.12 -13.46
N LYS A 157 -23.37 23.90 -12.76
CA LYS A 157 -24.33 23.51 -11.70
C LYS A 157 -24.37 22.01 -11.32
N LYS A 158 -23.50 21.58 -10.40
CA LYS A 158 -23.71 20.49 -9.42
C LYS A 158 -22.66 20.70 -8.32
N ALA A 159 -23.13 20.66 -7.06
CA ALA A 159 -22.42 21.00 -5.82
C ALA A 159 -20.89 21.12 -5.94
N SER A 160 -20.38 22.35 -5.86
CA SER A 160 -18.94 22.62 -5.87
C SER A 160 -18.31 22.14 -4.56
N THR A 161 -17.75 20.94 -4.56
CA THR A 161 -16.88 20.48 -3.48
C THR A 161 -15.57 21.26 -3.57
N VAL A 162 -15.31 22.11 -2.58
CA VAL A 162 -14.02 22.79 -2.43
C VAL A 162 -13.09 21.84 -1.66
N LYS A 163 -11.99 21.41 -2.29
CA LYS A 163 -10.94 20.63 -1.61
C LYS A 163 -10.02 21.61 -0.87
N ALA A 164 -10.14 21.66 0.45
CA ALA A 164 -9.24 22.42 1.32
C ALA A 164 -8.07 21.52 1.76
N VAL A 165 -6.84 21.97 1.55
CA VAL A 165 -5.63 21.32 2.07
C VAL A 165 -5.23 22.05 3.35
N LEU A 166 -5.18 21.33 4.47
CA LEU A 166 -4.75 21.88 5.75
C LEU A 166 -3.37 21.35 6.12
N TYR A 167 -2.51 22.25 6.55
CA TYR A 167 -1.23 21.90 7.16
C TYR A 167 -1.39 21.79 8.68
N ALA A 168 -0.88 20.70 9.25
CA ALA A 168 -0.76 20.52 10.69
C ALA A 168 0.61 19.91 11.00
N ASP A 169 1.30 20.40 12.03
CA ASP A 169 2.62 19.90 12.44
C ASP A 169 2.58 18.43 12.89
N SER A 170 1.39 17.92 13.24
CA SER A 170 1.17 16.49 13.42
C SER A 170 -0.23 16.08 12.98
N ALA A 171 -0.31 14.97 12.26
CA ALA A 171 -1.58 14.34 11.89
C ALA A 171 -2.38 13.89 13.13
N ALA A 172 -1.69 13.54 14.23
CA ALA A 172 -2.32 13.15 15.49
C ALA A 172 -3.11 14.30 16.14
N THR A 173 -2.56 15.52 16.12
CA THR A 173 -3.24 16.73 16.63
C THR A 173 -4.51 17.01 15.83
N PHE A 174 -4.45 16.85 14.51
CA PHE A 174 -5.59 17.08 13.64
C PHE A 174 -6.71 16.05 13.85
N GLU A 175 -6.37 14.77 13.92
CA GLU A 175 -7.32 13.69 14.21
C GLU A 175 -7.95 13.83 15.61
N GLN A 176 -7.19 14.28 16.60
CA GLN A 176 -7.71 14.57 17.93
C GLN A 176 -8.72 15.73 17.89
N ALA A 177 -8.40 16.82 17.17
CA ALA A 177 -9.30 17.96 17.01
C ALA A 177 -10.62 17.56 16.35
N LEU A 178 -10.56 16.75 15.27
CA LEU A 178 -11.76 16.23 14.62
C LEU A 178 -12.66 15.44 15.58
N ARG A 179 -12.07 14.56 16.41
CA ARG A 179 -12.81 13.79 17.42
C ARG A 179 -13.45 14.67 18.49
N MET A 180 -12.76 15.74 18.90
CA MET A 180 -13.23 16.65 19.94
C MET A 180 -14.46 17.47 19.52
N THR A 181 -14.67 17.69 18.22
CA THR A 181 -15.90 18.34 17.72
C THR A 181 -17.16 17.51 17.95
N GLY A 182 -17.02 16.18 18.12
CA GLY A 182 -18.16 15.27 18.22
C GLY A 182 -18.99 15.13 16.94
N ASN A 183 -18.59 15.76 15.83
CA ASN A 183 -19.29 15.68 14.56
C ASN A 183 -18.99 14.39 13.82
N VAL A 184 -20.03 13.68 13.40
CA VAL A 184 -19.92 12.49 12.55
C VAL A 184 -19.60 12.87 11.10
N ASN A 185 -20.02 14.06 10.66
CA ASN A 185 -19.71 14.60 9.35
C ASN A 185 -18.37 15.36 9.39
N ARG A 186 -17.38 14.87 8.64
CA ARG A 186 -16.03 15.45 8.58
C ARG A 186 -15.99 16.88 8.03
N GLY A 187 -16.90 17.24 7.12
CA GLY A 187 -16.99 18.61 6.61
C GLY A 187 -17.47 19.61 7.66
N ASN A 188 -18.46 19.23 8.47
CA ASN A 188 -18.92 20.07 9.58
C ASN A 188 -17.87 20.18 10.69
N ALA A 189 -17.19 19.08 11.01
CA ALA A 189 -16.07 19.08 11.95
C ALA A 189 -14.97 20.05 11.50
N LEU A 190 -14.66 20.07 10.19
CA LEU A 190 -13.66 20.95 9.61
C LEU A 190 -14.05 22.43 9.73
N LEU A 191 -15.30 22.76 9.42
CA LEU A 191 -15.81 24.14 9.53
C LEU A 191 -15.75 24.63 10.98
N GLU A 192 -16.15 23.81 11.94
CA GLU A 192 -16.12 24.16 13.36
C GLU A 192 -14.68 24.40 13.86
N ILE A 193 -13.72 23.58 13.42
CA ILE A 193 -12.30 23.79 13.72
C ILE A 193 -11.82 25.11 13.11
N CYS A 194 -12.12 25.37 11.83
CA CYS A 194 -11.73 26.62 11.17
C CYS A 194 -12.35 27.85 11.86
N GLU A 195 -13.63 27.79 12.24
CA GLU A 195 -14.32 28.85 12.99
C GLU A 195 -13.69 29.09 14.36
N PHE A 196 -13.34 28.01 15.08
CA PHE A 196 -12.62 28.11 16.36
C PHE A 196 -11.29 28.85 16.20
N TYR A 197 -10.48 28.48 15.21
CA TYR A 197 -9.19 29.15 14.97
C TYR A 197 -9.37 30.60 14.51
N LEU A 198 -10.35 30.90 13.66
CA LEU A 198 -10.62 32.28 13.23
C LEU A 198 -11.09 33.17 14.38
N ALA A 199 -11.87 32.62 15.32
CA ALA A 199 -12.33 33.34 16.51
C ALA A 199 -11.20 33.61 17.52
N HIS A 200 -10.16 32.77 17.55
CA HIS A 200 -9.04 32.85 18.50
C HIS A 200 -7.71 33.27 17.85
N ALA A 201 -7.70 33.59 16.56
CA ALA A 201 -6.51 34.01 15.81
C ALA A 201 -5.87 35.31 16.35
N THR A 202 -6.60 36.10 17.13
CA THR A 202 -6.12 37.35 17.74
C THR A 202 -5.57 37.20 19.15
N GLU A 203 -5.65 36.02 19.78
CA GLU A 203 -5.20 35.82 21.18
C GLU A 203 -3.73 35.36 21.30
N GLY A 204 -3.03 35.12 20.18
CA GLY A 204 -1.68 34.57 20.16
C GLY A 204 -0.54 35.55 19.81
N THR A 205 -0.76 36.86 19.80
CA THR A 205 0.29 37.86 19.46
C THR A 205 0.77 38.73 20.63
N GLU A 206 0.58 38.29 21.88
CA GLU A 206 1.37 38.80 23.01
C GLU A 206 1.76 37.63 23.95
N GLY A 207 3.05 37.29 23.97
CA GLY A 207 3.63 36.26 24.84
C GLY A 207 4.97 35.75 24.35
#